data_AF-A0AA41U5B5-F1
#
_entry.id   AF-A0AA41U5B5-F1
#
_cell.length_a   1.000
_cell.length_b   1.000
_cell.length_c   1.000
_cell.angle_alpha   90.00
_cell.angle_beta   90.00
_cell.angle_gamma   90.00
#
_symmetry.space_group_name_H-M   'P 1'
#
loop_
_entity.id
_entity.type
_entity.pdbx_description
1 polymer ?
#
loop_
_entity_poly.entity_id
_entity_poly.type
_entity_poly.pdbx_seq_one_letter_code
_entity_poly.pdbx_strand_id
1 'polypeptide(L)'
;MTRRPVAALHRLADGNAAQARHVRAWAVVRDDPRATARRIGGLALGAYVTLKAGPAGVAPVGCWWLWQAWRRAPTPAEHTLDTFTGYLHALIGDRTGIHLDELHAVLVEGGLDWTRADLRANLATMGIPVRASVRVGGLVRSGIHRDDLPSPGRPAPLPDRGKAGHGDVAAPAEPM
;
A
#
# COMPACT_ATOMS: atom_id res chain seq x y z
N MET A 1 13.20 -7.29 -55.78
CA MET A 1 12.02 -6.81 -55.04
C MET A 1 12.09 -7.34 -53.61
N THR A 2 12.86 -6.70 -52.72
CA THR A 2 13.07 -7.13 -51.32
C THR A 2 13.56 -5.94 -50.48
N ARG A 3 12.63 -5.10 -50.01
CA ARG A 3 12.89 -4.04 -49.01
C ARG A 3 11.91 -4.22 -47.85
N ARG A 4 12.26 -5.04 -46.86
CA ARG A 4 11.52 -5.20 -45.58
C ARG A 4 12.34 -5.30 -44.26
N PRO A 5 13.68 -5.07 -44.17
CA PRO A 5 14.36 -5.18 -42.88
C PRO A 5 14.24 -3.94 -41.97
N VAL A 6 13.98 -2.76 -42.52
CA VAL A 6 14.08 -1.49 -41.77
C VAL A 6 12.89 -1.28 -40.82
N ALA A 7 11.69 -1.72 -41.20
CA ALA A 7 10.48 -1.56 -40.38
C ALA A 7 10.49 -2.42 -39.10
N ALA A 8 11.18 -3.57 -39.11
CA ALA A 8 11.30 -4.43 -37.93
C ALA A 8 12.24 -3.84 -36.88
N LEU A 9 13.33 -3.20 -37.32
CA LEU A 9 14.27 -2.51 -36.42
C LEU A 9 13.63 -1.29 -35.75
N HIS A 10 12.81 -0.52 -36.46
CA HIS A 10 12.07 0.59 -35.86
C HIS A 10 11.07 0.12 -34.80
N ARG A 11 10.33 -0.98 -35.02
CA ARG A 11 9.42 -1.52 -33.99
C ARG A 11 10.16 -1.98 -32.73
N LEU A 12 11.36 -2.55 -32.88
CA LEU A 12 12.19 -2.94 -31.74
C LEU A 12 12.74 -1.72 -30.98
N ALA A 13 13.14 -0.67 -31.71
CA ALA A 13 13.60 0.58 -31.10
C ALA A 13 12.46 1.29 -30.34
N ASP A 14 11.26 1.35 -30.93
CA ASP A 14 10.08 1.98 -30.31
C ASP A 14 9.59 1.19 -29.09
N GLY A 15 9.64 -0.15 -29.15
CA GLY A 15 9.34 -1.03 -28.02
C GLY A 15 10.31 -0.85 -26.85
N ASN A 16 11.62 -0.78 -27.15
CA ASN A 16 12.65 -0.53 -26.13
C ASN A 16 12.51 0.85 -25.48
N ALA A 17 12.15 1.88 -26.26
CA ALA A 17 11.90 3.22 -25.74
C ALA A 17 10.64 3.28 -24.86
N ALA A 18 9.62 2.47 -25.15
CA ALA A 18 8.44 2.35 -24.28
C ALA A 18 8.77 1.62 -22.96
N GLN A 19 9.52 0.52 -23.00
CA GLN A 19 9.99 -0.17 -21.80
C GLN A 19 10.89 0.72 -20.93
N ALA A 20 11.82 1.47 -21.54
CA ALA A 20 12.71 2.37 -20.82
C ALA A 20 11.94 3.49 -20.08
N ARG A 21 10.85 4.00 -20.67
CA ARG A 21 9.96 4.98 -20.04
C ARG A 21 9.20 4.39 -18.86
N HIS A 22 8.73 3.14 -18.97
CA HIS A 22 8.03 2.44 -17.89
C HIS A 22 8.97 2.15 -16.70
N VAL A 23 10.20 1.71 -16.98
CA VAL A 23 11.24 1.49 -15.95
C VAL A 23 11.64 2.80 -15.27
N ARG A 24 11.79 3.90 -16.02
CA ARG A 24 12.05 5.22 -15.44
C ARG A 24 10.89 5.70 -14.58
N ALA A 25 9.65 5.54 -15.02
CA ALA A 25 8.47 5.93 -14.25
C ALA A 25 8.37 5.13 -12.93
N TRP A 26 8.67 3.84 -12.97
CA TRP A 26 8.75 2.98 -11.77
C TRP A 26 9.89 3.39 -10.83
N ALA A 27 11.02 3.86 -11.36
CA ALA A 27 12.16 4.31 -10.56
C ALA A 27 11.97 5.69 -9.91
N VAL A 28 11.01 6.50 -10.37
CA VAL A 28 10.75 7.86 -9.85
C VAL A 28 9.67 7.86 -8.75
N VAL A 29 9.03 6.73 -8.47
CA VAL A 29 8.17 6.58 -7.28
C VAL A 29 9.05 6.77 -6.04
N ARG A 30 8.79 7.84 -5.28
CA ARG A 30 9.49 8.23 -4.05
C ARG A 30 9.42 7.11 -3.00
N ASP A 31 10.39 6.22 -3.06
CA ASP A 31 10.69 5.20 -2.05
C ASP A 31 12.09 5.44 -1.48
N ASP A 32 12.31 5.01 -0.24
CA ASP A 32 13.57 5.08 0.51
C ASP A 32 14.80 4.82 -0.39
N PRO A 33 15.83 5.71 -0.44
CA PRO A 33 17.01 5.55 -1.29
C PRO A 33 17.71 4.20 -1.11
N ARG A 34 17.59 3.58 0.08
CA ARG A 34 18.12 2.23 0.35
C ARG A 34 17.34 1.13 -0.36
N ALA A 35 16.05 1.30 -0.58
CA ALA A 35 15.23 0.37 -1.36
C ALA A 35 15.60 0.45 -2.86
N THR A 36 15.82 1.66 -3.37
CA THR A 36 16.26 1.89 -4.75
C THR A 36 17.64 1.32 -5.02
N ALA A 37 18.62 1.56 -4.12
CA ALA A 37 19.96 1.00 -4.25
C ALA A 37 19.97 -0.54 -4.26
N ARG A 38 19.16 -1.19 -3.42
CA ARG A 38 19.01 -2.66 -3.40
C ARG A 38 18.41 -3.21 -4.69
N ARG A 39 17.43 -2.52 -5.27
CA ARG A 39 16.80 -2.91 -6.55
C ARG A 39 17.80 -2.81 -7.71
N ILE A 40 18.54 -1.70 -7.80
CA ILE A 40 19.57 -1.50 -8.84
C ILE A 40 20.71 -2.51 -8.68
N GLY A 41 21.21 -2.71 -7.46
CA GLY A 41 22.27 -3.68 -7.18
C GLY A 41 21.87 -5.11 -7.53
N GLY A 42 20.63 -5.51 -7.22
CA GLY A 42 20.09 -6.82 -7.58
C GLY A 42 20.00 -7.04 -9.09
N LEU A 43 19.56 -6.03 -9.86
CA LEU A 43 19.51 -6.10 -11.32
C LEU A 43 20.91 -6.19 -11.95
N ALA A 44 21.85 -5.36 -11.47
CA ALA A 44 23.23 -5.38 -11.95
C ALA A 44 23.92 -6.73 -11.67
N LEU A 45 23.71 -7.28 -10.47
CA LEU A 45 24.23 -8.59 -10.10
C LEU A 45 23.59 -9.71 -10.93
N GLY A 46 22.27 -9.67 -11.12
CA GLY A 46 21.54 -10.63 -11.96
C GLY A 46 22.06 -10.64 -13.39
N ALA A 47 22.18 -9.45 -14.00
CA ALA A 47 22.74 -9.29 -15.35
C ALA A 47 24.18 -9.80 -15.44
N TYR A 48 25.02 -9.48 -14.45
CA TYR A 48 26.40 -9.98 -14.39
C TYR A 48 26.48 -11.51 -14.31
N VAL A 49 25.67 -12.13 -13.45
CA VAL A 49 25.60 -13.60 -13.30
C VAL A 49 25.11 -14.24 -14.59
N THR A 50 24.09 -13.69 -15.25
CA THR A 50 23.59 -14.19 -16.54
C THR A 50 24.66 -14.09 -17.64
N LEU A 51 25.42 -12.98 -17.69
CA LEU A 51 26.47 -12.78 -18.68
C LEU A 51 27.63 -13.77 -18.52
N LYS A 52 27.96 -14.15 -17.28
CA LYS A 52 29.11 -15.02 -16.98
C LYS A 52 28.79 -16.51 -16.97
N ALA A 53 27.59 -16.91 -16.56
CA ALA A 53 27.22 -18.32 -16.38
C ALA A 53 26.42 -18.92 -17.55
N GLY A 54 26.09 -18.12 -18.58
CA GLY A 54 25.25 -18.56 -19.68
C GLY A 54 23.80 -18.86 -19.24
N PRO A 55 23.02 -19.60 -20.05
CA PRO A 55 21.60 -19.84 -19.77
C PRO A 55 21.34 -20.58 -18.43
N ALA A 56 22.32 -21.32 -17.92
CA ALA A 56 22.24 -21.97 -16.59
C ALA A 56 22.19 -20.96 -15.43
N GLY A 57 22.73 -19.74 -15.61
CA GLY A 57 22.68 -18.67 -14.62
C GLY A 57 21.31 -17.99 -14.48
N VAL A 58 20.39 -18.22 -15.41
CA VAL A 58 19.04 -17.62 -15.39
C VAL A 58 18.17 -18.28 -14.31
N ALA A 59 18.35 -19.58 -14.07
CA ALA A 59 17.58 -20.33 -13.09
C ALA A 59 17.73 -19.80 -11.64
N PRO A 60 18.94 -19.62 -11.06
CA PRO A 60 19.07 -19.11 -9.69
C PRO A 60 18.60 -17.67 -9.56
N VAL A 61 18.81 -16.82 -10.58
CA VAL A 61 18.32 -15.44 -10.59
C VAL A 61 16.78 -15.41 -10.64
N GLY A 62 16.18 -16.26 -11.47
CA GLY A 62 14.73 -16.44 -11.55
C GLY A 62 14.13 -16.96 -10.24
N CYS A 63 14.72 -18.00 -9.65
CA CYS A 63 14.29 -18.53 -8.35
C CYS A 63 14.41 -17.47 -7.24
N TRP A 64 15.50 -16.72 -7.19
CA TRP A 64 15.66 -15.64 -6.22
C TRP A 64 14.64 -14.52 -6.42
N TRP A 65 14.35 -14.15 -7.67
CA TRP A 65 13.33 -13.15 -7.99
C TRP A 65 11.92 -13.62 -7.60
N LEU A 66 11.54 -14.86 -7.93
CA LEU A 66 10.26 -15.45 -7.55
C LEU A 66 10.10 -15.54 -6.03
N TRP A 67 11.17 -15.90 -5.32
CA TRP A 67 11.17 -15.94 -3.86
C TRP A 67 11.04 -14.54 -3.23
N GLN A 68 11.72 -13.52 -3.78
CA GLN A 68 11.54 -12.14 -3.36
C GLN A 68 10.12 -11.64 -3.64
N ALA A 69 9.55 -12.00 -4.78
CA ALA A 69 8.18 -11.68 -5.13
C ALA A 69 7.19 -12.35 -4.16
N TRP A 70 7.41 -13.62 -3.82
CA TRP A 70 6.58 -14.34 -2.85
C TRP A 70 6.65 -13.76 -1.45
N ARG A 71 7.84 -13.35 -0.98
CA ARG A 71 8.02 -12.65 0.31
C ARG A 71 7.33 -11.29 0.38
N ARG A 72 7.09 -10.66 -0.78
CA ARG A 72 6.40 -9.37 -0.90
C ARG A 72 4.97 -9.53 -1.38
N ALA A 73 4.49 -10.77 -1.54
CA ALA A 73 3.10 -10.99 -1.89
C ALA A 73 2.23 -10.45 -0.74
N PRO A 74 1.20 -9.66 -1.05
CA PRO A 74 0.29 -9.16 -0.04
C PRO A 74 -0.28 -10.33 0.76
N THR A 75 -0.31 -10.18 2.07
CA THR A 75 -0.99 -11.16 2.92
C THR A 75 -2.50 -11.13 2.63
N PRO A 76 -3.25 -12.22 2.88
CA PRO A 76 -4.71 -12.22 2.71
C PRO A 76 -5.39 -11.04 3.45
N ALA A 77 -4.88 -10.69 4.64
CA ALA A 77 -5.36 -9.57 5.42
C ALA A 77 -5.15 -8.21 4.75
N GLU A 78 -3.99 -7.99 4.10
CA GLU A 78 -3.71 -6.76 3.33
C GLU A 78 -4.66 -6.63 2.13
N HIS A 79 -4.97 -7.75 1.45
CA HIS A 79 -5.90 -7.76 0.33
C HIS A 79 -7.34 -7.41 0.77
N THR A 80 -7.77 -7.92 1.94
CA THR A 80 -9.05 -7.57 2.54
C THR A 80 -9.11 -6.08 2.90
N LEU A 81 -8.03 -5.53 3.48
CA LEU A 81 -7.96 -4.11 3.83
C LEU A 81 -8.03 -3.20 2.60
N ASP A 82 -7.28 -3.49 1.53
CA ASP A 82 -7.31 -2.70 0.30
C ASP A 82 -8.69 -2.75 -0.36
N THR A 83 -9.32 -3.93 -0.41
CA THR A 83 -10.67 -4.10 -0.96
C THR A 83 -11.70 -3.30 -0.15
N PHE A 84 -11.66 -3.42 1.17
CA PHE A 84 -12.56 -2.70 2.07
C PHE A 84 -12.34 -1.20 2.02
N THR A 85 -11.08 -0.75 1.97
CA THR A 85 -10.73 0.67 1.85
C THR A 85 -11.19 1.24 0.51
N GLY A 86 -11.02 0.50 -0.59
CA GLY A 86 -11.56 0.86 -1.89
C GLY A 86 -13.08 1.00 -1.87
N TYR A 87 -13.78 0.08 -1.20
CA TYR A 87 -15.22 0.17 -1.00
C TYR A 87 -15.63 1.41 -0.19
N LEU A 88 -14.93 1.73 0.89
CA LEU A 88 -15.17 2.94 1.68
C LEU A 88 -14.94 4.22 0.87
N HIS A 89 -13.88 4.29 0.05
CA HIS A 89 -13.65 5.43 -0.85
C HIS A 89 -14.78 5.59 -1.85
N ALA A 90 -15.25 4.49 -2.45
CA ALA A 90 -16.38 4.52 -3.38
C ALA A 90 -17.68 4.98 -2.70
N LEU A 91 -17.95 4.51 -1.48
CA LEU A 91 -19.14 4.86 -0.71
C LEU A 91 -19.11 6.32 -0.23
N ILE A 92 -17.94 6.82 0.19
CA ILE A 92 -17.78 8.24 0.57
C ILE A 92 -17.92 9.13 -0.66
N GLY A 93 -17.33 8.74 -1.80
CA GLY A 93 -17.29 9.52 -3.02
C GLY A 93 -16.64 10.88 -2.80
N ASP A 94 -17.36 11.96 -3.12
CA ASP A 94 -16.89 13.34 -2.95
C ASP A 94 -17.22 13.94 -1.57
N ARG A 95 -17.82 13.17 -0.67
CA ARG A 95 -18.15 13.63 0.68
C ARG A 95 -16.88 13.72 1.54
N THR A 96 -16.95 14.55 2.58
CA THR A 96 -15.89 14.70 3.58
C THR A 96 -15.67 13.43 4.41
N GLY A 97 -16.69 12.59 4.53
CA GLY A 97 -16.65 11.33 5.27
C GLY A 97 -17.99 10.62 5.24
N ILE A 98 -18.13 9.58 6.06
CA ILE A 98 -19.35 8.80 6.23
C ILE A 98 -19.68 8.62 7.71
N HIS A 99 -20.97 8.70 8.06
CA HIS A 99 -21.42 8.42 9.42
C HIS A 99 -21.43 6.91 9.70
N LEU A 100 -21.14 6.53 10.93
CA LEU A 100 -21.06 5.11 11.31
C LEU A 100 -22.39 4.38 11.13
N ASP A 101 -23.51 5.08 11.37
CA ASP A 101 -24.86 4.53 11.18
C ASP A 101 -25.18 4.25 9.70
N GLU A 102 -24.70 5.10 8.80
CA GLU A 102 -24.89 4.92 7.35
C GLU A 102 -24.09 3.72 6.85
N LEU A 103 -22.82 3.62 7.28
CA LEU A 103 -21.97 2.47 6.97
C LEU A 103 -22.57 1.17 7.53
N HIS A 104 -23.09 1.20 8.75
CA HIS A 104 -23.74 0.05 9.38
C HIS A 104 -24.98 -0.40 8.59
N ALA A 105 -25.84 0.53 8.17
CA ALA A 105 -27.02 0.22 7.37
C ALA A 105 -26.64 -0.47 6.05
N VAL A 106 -25.60 0.03 5.36
CA VAL A 106 -25.10 -0.56 4.12
C VAL A 106 -24.55 -1.97 4.33
N LEU A 107 -23.85 -2.22 5.44
CA LEU A 107 -23.34 -3.56 5.77
C LEU A 107 -24.46 -4.55 6.07
N VAL A 108 -25.48 -4.12 6.83
CA VAL A 108 -26.66 -4.94 7.13
C VAL A 108 -27.44 -5.27 5.85
N GLU A 109 -27.61 -4.30 4.95
CA GLU A 109 -28.22 -4.52 3.64
C GLU A 109 -27.41 -5.50 2.78
N GLY A 110 -26.08 -5.49 2.92
CA GLY A 110 -25.17 -6.46 2.32
C GLY A 110 -25.15 -7.85 3.00
N GLY A 111 -25.98 -8.07 4.03
CA GLY A 111 -26.07 -9.34 4.75
C GLY A 111 -25.03 -9.53 5.86
N LEU A 112 -24.25 -8.50 6.20
CA LEU A 112 -23.37 -8.52 7.36
C LEU A 112 -24.09 -7.99 8.60
N ASP A 113 -24.44 -8.89 9.52
CA ASP A 113 -25.10 -8.54 10.77
C ASP A 113 -24.10 -8.19 11.88
N TRP A 114 -23.21 -7.23 11.60
CA TRP A 114 -22.27 -6.72 12.59
C TRP A 114 -22.97 -5.75 13.53
N THR A 115 -22.67 -5.79 14.82
CA THR A 115 -23.08 -4.71 15.72
C THR A 115 -22.21 -3.47 15.49
N ARG A 116 -22.64 -2.30 15.98
CA ARG A 116 -21.79 -1.09 15.94
C ARG A 116 -20.48 -1.26 16.72
N ALA A 117 -20.48 -2.11 17.75
CA ALA A 117 -19.28 -2.43 18.52
C ALA A 117 -18.31 -3.26 17.66
N ASP A 118 -18.83 -4.27 16.96
CA ASP A 118 -18.04 -5.08 16.02
C ASP A 118 -17.48 -4.23 14.89
N LEU A 119 -18.30 -3.33 14.33
CA LEU A 119 -17.85 -2.41 13.29
C LEU A 119 -16.69 -1.54 13.77
N ARG A 120 -16.80 -0.97 14.98
CA ARG A 120 -15.70 -0.19 15.58
C ARG A 120 -14.45 -1.02 15.83
N ALA A 121 -14.59 -2.23 16.36
CA ALA A 121 -13.47 -3.12 16.63
C ALA A 121 -12.75 -3.54 15.34
N ASN A 122 -13.50 -3.85 14.28
CA ASN A 122 -12.96 -4.19 12.98
C ASN A 122 -12.26 -2.99 12.33
N LEU A 123 -12.85 -1.79 12.37
CA LEU A 123 -12.21 -0.56 11.88
C LEU A 123 -10.92 -0.24 12.63
N ALA A 124 -10.91 -0.40 13.96
CA ALA A 124 -9.70 -0.22 14.76
C ALA A 124 -8.61 -1.24 14.42
N THR A 125 -8.98 -2.51 14.22
CA THR A 125 -8.07 -3.58 13.77
C THR A 125 -7.45 -3.26 12.40
N MET A 126 -8.23 -2.62 11.52
CA MET A 126 -7.79 -2.14 10.21
C MET A 126 -6.98 -0.83 10.26
N GLY A 127 -6.78 -0.25 11.45
CA GLY A 127 -6.09 1.03 11.62
C GLY A 127 -6.87 2.25 11.12
N ILE A 128 -8.19 2.12 10.93
CA ILE A 128 -9.07 3.21 10.48
C ILE A 128 -9.71 3.87 11.72
N PRO A 129 -9.33 5.10 12.07
CA PRO A 129 -9.87 5.76 13.25
C PRO A 129 -11.32 6.20 13.05
N VAL A 130 -12.15 5.98 14.07
CA VAL A 130 -13.53 6.49 14.11
C VAL A 130 -13.57 7.76 14.93
N ARG A 131 -13.87 8.89 14.30
CA ARG A 131 -13.98 10.18 14.99
C ARG A 131 -15.35 10.31 15.66
N ALA A 132 -15.37 10.92 16.85
CA ALA A 132 -16.62 11.19 17.57
C ALA A 132 -17.51 12.23 16.87
N SER A 133 -16.92 13.11 16.05
CA SER A 133 -17.62 14.18 15.37
C SER A 133 -17.09 14.36 13.95
N VAL A 134 -17.90 13.91 12.98
CA VAL A 134 -17.69 14.10 11.54
C VAL A 134 -18.91 14.82 10.99
N ARG A 135 -18.66 15.94 10.30
CA ARG A 135 -19.71 16.74 9.66
C ARG A 135 -19.93 16.24 8.23
N VAL A 136 -21.11 15.69 7.96
CA VAL A 136 -21.52 15.23 6.63
C VAL A 136 -22.96 15.68 6.40
N GLY A 137 -23.24 16.33 5.26
CA GLY A 137 -24.60 16.81 4.94
C GLY A 137 -25.18 17.79 5.98
N GLY A 138 -24.34 18.58 6.64
CA GLY A 138 -24.77 19.53 7.68
C GLY A 138 -24.99 18.92 9.08
N LEU A 139 -24.94 17.60 9.23
CA LEU A 139 -25.10 16.89 10.51
C LEU A 139 -23.74 16.45 11.06
N VAL A 140 -23.57 16.59 12.38
CA VAL A 140 -22.37 16.12 13.10
C VAL A 140 -22.70 14.85 13.87
N ARG A 141 -22.05 13.74 13.52
CA ARG A 141 -22.19 12.44 14.18
C ARG A 141 -20.87 11.70 14.19
N SER A 142 -20.77 10.59 14.94
CA SER A 142 -19.60 9.73 14.87
C SER A 142 -19.46 9.09 13.49
N GLY A 143 -18.26 9.05 12.94
CA GLY A 143 -18.03 8.56 11.59
C GLY A 143 -16.56 8.45 11.24
N ILE A 144 -16.30 8.18 9.96
CA ILE A 144 -14.97 8.06 9.38
C ILE A 144 -14.76 9.26 8.45
N HIS A 145 -13.65 9.96 8.62
CA HIS A 145 -13.26 11.05 7.72
C HIS A 145 -12.49 10.50 6.53
N ARG A 146 -12.64 11.10 5.35
CA ARG A 146 -11.95 10.65 4.13
C ARG A 146 -10.43 10.65 4.28
N ASP A 147 -9.88 11.69 4.91
CA ASP A 147 -8.44 11.84 5.15
C ASP A 147 -7.85 10.80 6.12
N ASP A 148 -8.69 10.13 6.90
CA ASP A 148 -8.26 9.07 7.81
C ASP A 148 -8.17 7.71 7.12
N LEU A 149 -8.71 7.60 5.89
CA LEU A 149 -8.62 6.36 5.13
C LEU A 149 -7.21 6.20 4.55
N PRO A 150 -6.61 5.01 4.66
CA PRO A 150 -5.37 4.75 3.94
C PRO A 150 -5.61 4.95 2.43
N SER A 151 -4.61 5.48 1.74
CA SER A 151 -4.66 5.54 0.29
C SER A 151 -4.63 4.11 -0.26
N PRO A 152 -5.53 3.75 -1.20
CA PRO A 152 -5.55 2.41 -1.77
C PRO A 152 -4.18 2.08 -2.39
N GLY A 153 -3.60 0.93 -2.03
CA GLY A 153 -2.29 0.50 -2.50
C GLY A 153 -1.08 1.12 -1.77
N ARG A 154 -1.29 1.90 -0.71
CA ARG A 154 -0.21 2.30 0.21
C ARG A 154 -0.25 1.40 1.45
N PRO A 155 0.85 0.70 1.80
CA PRO A 155 0.87 -0.08 3.02
C PRO A 155 0.59 0.83 4.23
N ALA A 156 -0.25 0.34 5.15
CA ALA A 156 -0.61 1.05 6.36
C ALA A 156 0.68 1.49 7.09
N PRO A 157 0.75 2.74 7.60
CA PRO A 157 1.87 3.16 8.43
C PRO A 157 2.00 2.19 9.59
N LEU A 158 3.21 1.67 9.84
CA LEU A 158 3.48 0.86 11.02
C LEU A 158 3.00 1.65 12.25
N PRO A 159 2.25 1.04 13.19
CA PRO A 159 1.87 1.72 14.41
C PRO A 159 3.15 2.24 15.09
N ASP A 160 3.17 3.54 15.36
CA ASP A 160 4.28 4.18 16.08
C ASP A 160 4.39 3.47 17.43
N ARG A 161 5.39 2.59 17.53
CA ARG A 161 5.63 1.77 18.71
C ARG A 161 6.24 2.68 19.76
N GLY A 162 5.38 3.51 20.35
CA GLY A 162 5.62 4.39 21.47
C GLY A 162 7.03 4.98 21.52
N LYS A 163 7.13 6.29 21.26
CA LYS A 163 7.86 7.12 22.22
C LYS A 163 7.21 6.88 23.58
N ALA A 164 7.73 5.86 24.29
CA ALA A 164 7.45 5.63 25.68
C ALA A 164 7.63 6.98 26.37
N GLY A 165 6.55 7.46 26.98
CA GLY A 165 6.56 8.71 27.71
C GLY A 165 7.79 8.71 28.61
N HIS A 166 8.66 9.68 28.36
CA HIS A 166 9.63 10.13 29.34
C HIS A 166 8.79 10.77 30.43
N GLY A 167 8.23 9.93 31.30
CA GLY A 167 7.52 10.36 32.48
C GLY A 167 8.53 11.10 33.33
N ASP A 168 8.34 12.40 33.46
CA ASP A 168 8.83 13.18 34.58
C ASP A 168 8.51 12.41 35.86
N VAL A 169 9.54 11.80 36.44
CA VAL A 169 9.48 11.26 37.78
C VAL A 169 9.46 12.48 38.70
N ALA A 170 8.26 12.91 39.06
CA ALA A 170 8.06 13.89 40.11
C ALA A 170 8.78 13.38 41.38
N ALA A 171 9.74 14.17 41.86
CA ALA A 171 10.50 13.89 43.06
C ALA A 171 9.55 13.70 44.26
N PRO A 172 9.77 12.70 45.12
CA PRO A 172 9.02 12.59 46.36
C PRO A 172 9.35 13.79 47.25
N ALA A 173 8.31 14.49 47.69
CA ALA A 173 8.43 15.51 48.72
C ALA A 173 8.90 14.85 50.02
N GLU A 174 10.04 15.30 50.55
CA GLU A 174 10.49 14.96 51.91
C GLU A 174 9.49 15.53 52.94
N PRO A 175 8.97 14.70 53.87
CA PRO A 175 8.38 15.20 55.09
C PRO A 175 9.47 15.56 56.11
N MET A 176 9.19 16.62 56.88
CA MET A 176 10.00 17.24 57.94
C MET A 176 10.72 16.30 58.90
#